data_AF-A0A661CNL7-F1
#
_entry.id   AF-A0A661CNL7-F1
#
_cell.length_a   1.000
_cell.length_b   1.000
_cell.length_c   1.000
_cell.angle_alpha   90.00
_cell.angle_beta   90.00
_cell.angle_gamma   90.00
#
_symmetry.space_group_name_H-M   'P 1'
#
loop_
_entity.id
_entity.type
_entity.pdbx_description
1 polymer ?
#
loop_
_entity_poly.entity_id
_entity_poly.type
_entity_poly.pdbx_seq_one_letter_code
_entity_poly.pdbx_strand_id
1 'polypeptide(L)'
;MKKRVNFLISCALLLSMAQTASATAELTFNQLKPVYNVGECIIVNLQENLQAASRFQRVDLWVAIEPPSQKWLFMTQLAFDPFSFTAQPFRASLETTKKVHRILDFEVLPGLGGDYTFYALYVEEGKNPLTDNFPVFRSNVAVMATTLSNRALPTDAPSNCDISPEPEPTDDVPTAVPLPAPTHLAAVAGHSQVTLSWQPVAGAASYTLHWREADGAERTLSISANSYLHSGLFNGASYTYWVTAVNAAGLEGTASATAVATPQAPESPPATPTNLSAVTEDSQVTLTWQPAAGAASYAIYWREAGGAEHRVSATATSYAHTGLQNGTRYVYRVTAVSASGLESTASATVSAMPAPPAPQPGDVFQDSLRDGGSGPEMVVIPAGSFRMGDIQGEGSSNEQPVHSVSVASFAMGRYEVTVGEFRRFVEATGYQTDAEKGDGCWTYKDGSWGYMEGANWRNLYFSQTDNHPVVCVSWNDATAYAAWLTEQTGHQYRLPTEAEWEYTARAGTETKYWWGNEIGSNQANCYCGGSFEYTAPVGSFAANPFGLYDTAGNVWEWTCSEYESSYQGAEQRCVSTDDSSLRALRGGAWDNGPWNVRTAYRSWNSHDDSYYNVGLRLARLL
;
A
#
# COMPACT_ATOMS: atom_id res chain seq x y z
N MET A 1 49.80 35.22 -49.17
CA MET A 1 50.79 34.59 -48.26
C MET A 1 50.21 34.54 -46.85
N LYS A 2 49.79 33.36 -46.41
CA LYS A 2 49.85 32.88 -45.01
C LYS A 2 49.68 31.37 -45.12
N LYS A 3 50.81 30.66 -45.25
CA LYS A 3 50.87 29.19 -45.21
C LYS A 3 50.45 28.76 -43.81
N ARG A 4 49.46 27.88 -43.68
CA ARG A 4 49.41 26.88 -42.60
C ARG A 4 48.97 25.55 -43.20
N VAL A 5 49.99 24.72 -43.36
CA VAL A 5 49.93 23.26 -43.50
C VAL A 5 49.38 22.70 -42.19
N ASN A 6 48.62 21.61 -42.24
CA ASN A 6 48.72 20.51 -41.28
C ASN A 6 48.08 19.26 -41.87
N PHE A 7 48.94 18.29 -42.20
CA PHE A 7 48.59 16.87 -42.30
C PHE A 7 48.89 16.25 -40.93
N LEU A 8 47.95 15.43 -40.44
CA LEU A 8 48.14 14.47 -39.35
C LEU A 8 48.78 13.20 -39.92
N ILE A 9 49.82 12.65 -39.27
CA ILE A 9 50.05 11.20 -39.20
C ILE A 9 50.60 10.82 -37.81
N SER A 10 49.96 9.82 -37.20
CA SER A 10 50.36 9.12 -35.99
C SER A 10 51.54 8.17 -36.21
N CYS A 11 52.41 7.98 -35.22
CA CYS A 11 53.13 6.72 -35.08
C CYS A 11 53.48 6.39 -33.61
N ALA A 12 53.60 5.09 -33.36
CA ALA A 12 53.56 4.45 -32.06
C ALA A 12 54.94 3.95 -31.58
N LEU A 13 55.01 3.75 -30.25
CA LEU A 13 55.94 2.93 -29.43
C LEU A 13 57.43 3.31 -29.25
N LEU A 14 57.85 3.41 -27.99
CA LEU A 14 58.89 2.56 -27.37
C LEU A 14 58.93 2.67 -25.83
N LEU A 15 59.16 1.52 -25.18
CA LEU A 15 59.21 1.28 -23.73
C LEU A 15 60.28 2.11 -23.01
N SER A 16 60.00 2.50 -21.76
CA SER A 16 61.02 2.49 -20.70
C SER A 16 60.49 1.79 -19.45
N MET A 17 61.20 0.74 -19.00
CA MET A 17 60.99 0.15 -17.70
C MET A 17 61.83 0.91 -16.67
N ALA A 18 61.17 1.50 -15.68
CA ALA A 18 61.77 1.76 -14.38
C ALA A 18 60.82 1.19 -13.32
N GLN A 19 61.18 0.01 -12.78
CA GLN A 19 60.63 -0.51 -11.55
C GLN A 19 61.30 0.24 -10.40
N THR A 20 60.56 1.11 -9.72
CA THR A 20 60.80 1.42 -8.31
C THR A 20 59.49 1.20 -7.57
N ALA A 21 59.51 0.23 -6.67
CA ALA A 21 58.42 -0.07 -5.77
C ALA A 21 58.35 1.04 -4.71
N SER A 22 57.48 2.03 -4.95
CA SER A 22 56.93 2.92 -3.92
C SER A 22 55.42 2.94 -4.09
N ALA A 23 54.71 2.73 -2.98
CA ALA A 23 53.30 2.33 -2.93
C ALA A 23 52.30 3.50 -3.05
N THR A 24 52.59 4.46 -3.91
CA THR A 24 51.71 5.60 -4.19
C THR A 24 51.61 5.75 -5.70
N ALA A 25 50.39 5.77 -6.24
CA ALA A 25 50.22 6.22 -7.61
C ALA A 25 50.73 7.67 -7.66
N GLU A 26 51.64 8.00 -8.56
CA GLU A 26 52.11 9.39 -8.72
C GLU A 26 51.62 9.87 -10.08
N LEU A 27 51.07 11.08 -10.08
CA LEU A 27 50.70 11.81 -11.29
C LEU A 27 51.74 12.93 -11.42
N THR A 28 52.49 12.93 -12.51
CA THR A 28 53.49 13.98 -12.77
C THR A 28 53.36 14.48 -14.20
N PHE A 29 53.58 15.78 -14.36
CA PHE A 29 53.74 16.39 -15.67
C PHE A 29 55.23 16.39 -16.04
N ASN A 30 55.55 15.90 -17.24
CA ASN A 30 56.90 15.86 -17.78
C ASN A 30 57.01 16.76 -19.03
N GLN A 31 58.22 17.28 -19.25
CA GLN A 31 58.64 18.04 -20.45
C GLN A 31 58.14 19.49 -20.59
N LEU A 32 57.95 20.23 -19.49
CA LEU A 32 57.80 21.68 -19.56
C LEU A 32 59.12 22.46 -19.45
N LYS A 33 59.27 23.48 -20.30
CA LYS A 33 60.23 24.57 -20.11
C LYS A 33 59.72 25.53 -19.03
N PRO A 34 60.59 26.21 -18.26
CA PRO A 34 60.16 27.17 -17.25
C PRO A 34 59.49 28.43 -17.84
N VAL A 35 59.77 28.75 -19.10
CA VAL A 35 59.19 29.88 -19.83
C VAL A 35 58.91 29.49 -21.28
N TYR A 36 57.74 29.88 -21.81
CA TYR A 36 57.35 29.76 -23.22
C TYR A 36 56.97 31.11 -23.83
N ASN A 37 57.17 31.29 -25.13
CA ASN A 37 56.69 32.46 -25.86
C ASN A 37 55.24 32.30 -26.31
N VAL A 38 54.50 33.39 -26.41
CA VAL A 38 53.12 33.34 -26.91
C VAL A 38 53.09 32.95 -28.39
N GLY A 39 52.30 31.93 -28.71
CA GLY A 39 52.26 31.26 -30.02
C GLY A 39 53.13 30.01 -30.15
N GLU A 40 53.92 29.64 -29.12
CA GLU A 40 54.61 28.34 -29.06
C GLU A 40 53.64 27.21 -28.71
N CYS A 41 53.83 26.06 -29.35
CA CYS A 41 53.13 24.83 -28.98
C CYS A 41 53.72 24.27 -27.69
N ILE A 42 52.84 23.93 -26.73
CA ILE A 42 53.23 23.34 -25.47
C ILE A 42 52.68 21.91 -25.44
N ILE A 43 53.59 20.96 -25.33
CA ILE A 43 53.27 19.53 -25.22
C ILE A 43 53.58 19.12 -23.80
N VAL A 44 52.57 18.64 -23.08
CA VAL A 44 52.76 18.14 -21.72
C VAL A 44 52.43 16.66 -21.68
N ASN A 45 53.41 15.88 -21.21
CA ASN A 45 53.25 14.45 -21.04
C ASN A 45 52.83 14.16 -19.61
N LEU A 46 51.62 13.64 -19.44
CA LEU A 46 51.17 13.08 -18.17
C LEU A 46 51.70 11.65 -18.06
N GLN A 47 52.48 11.38 -17.01
CA GLN A 47 52.91 10.03 -16.68
C GLN A 47 52.07 9.48 -15.53
N GLU A 48 51.32 8.43 -15.81
CA GLU A 48 50.40 7.80 -14.88
C GLU A 48 50.98 6.49 -14.35
N ASN A 49 51.11 6.36 -13.03
CA ASN A 49 51.51 5.11 -12.37
C ASN A 49 50.39 4.54 -11.50
N LEU A 50 49.25 4.21 -12.11
CA LEU A 50 48.14 3.52 -11.43
C LEU A 50 48.52 2.05 -11.20
N GLN A 51 48.59 1.62 -9.93
CA GLN A 51 48.75 0.22 -9.53
C GLN A 51 47.40 -0.38 -9.13
N ALA A 52 47.24 -1.69 -9.29
CA ALA A 52 46.00 -2.47 -9.16
C ALA A 52 45.28 -2.44 -7.79
N ALA A 53 45.74 -1.61 -6.83
CA ALA A 53 45.20 -1.51 -5.47
C ALA A 53 44.14 -0.40 -5.30
N SER A 54 43.49 0.04 -6.39
CA SER A 54 42.33 0.93 -6.33
C SER A 54 41.06 0.10 -6.06
N ARG A 55 40.28 0.46 -5.04
CA ARG A 55 38.94 -0.13 -4.76
C ARG A 55 37.91 0.08 -5.89
N PHE A 56 38.27 0.86 -6.92
CA PHE A 56 37.44 1.18 -8.07
C PHE A 56 38.04 0.61 -9.35
N GLN A 57 37.17 -0.02 -10.17
CA GLN A 57 37.54 -0.57 -11.48
C GLN A 57 37.74 0.54 -12.53
N ARG A 58 37.16 1.74 -12.32
CA ARG A 58 37.24 2.92 -13.19
C ARG A 58 37.30 4.22 -12.40
N VAL A 59 37.98 5.22 -12.95
CA VAL A 59 38.11 6.59 -12.41
C VAL A 59 38.02 7.62 -13.53
N ASP A 60 37.62 8.84 -13.22
CA ASP A 60 37.67 9.98 -14.12
C ASP A 60 38.95 10.81 -13.87
N LEU A 61 39.76 11.06 -14.90
CA LEU A 61 40.85 12.04 -14.86
C LEU A 61 40.29 13.43 -15.15
N TRP A 62 40.58 14.38 -14.28
CA TRP A 62 40.25 15.79 -14.42
C TRP A 62 41.53 16.61 -14.55
N VAL A 63 41.68 17.40 -15.62
CA VAL A 63 42.77 18.37 -15.79
C VAL A 63 42.20 19.77 -15.84
N ALA A 64 42.77 20.69 -15.07
CA ALA A 64 42.36 22.09 -15.01
C ALA A 64 43.57 23.03 -15.18
N ILE A 65 43.34 24.19 -15.77
CA ILE A 65 44.36 25.22 -16.00
C ILE A 65 43.88 26.51 -15.33
N GLU A 66 44.73 27.11 -14.51
CA GLU A 66 44.48 28.37 -13.84
C GLU A 66 45.36 29.48 -14.46
N PRO A 67 44.74 30.50 -15.09
CA PRO A 67 45.44 31.64 -15.63
C PRO A 67 45.72 32.73 -14.57
N PRO A 68 46.57 33.72 -14.87
CA PRO A 68 47.06 34.72 -13.89
C PRO A 68 46.00 35.66 -13.28
N SER A 69 44.79 35.75 -13.84
CA SER A 69 43.83 36.82 -13.53
C SER A 69 42.91 36.57 -12.32
N GLN A 70 42.87 35.35 -11.76
CA GLN A 70 42.17 34.94 -10.51
C GLN A 70 40.82 35.64 -10.16
N LYS A 71 39.95 35.93 -11.13
CA LYS A 71 38.61 36.50 -10.89
C LYS A 71 37.49 35.67 -11.53
N TRP A 72 36.49 35.36 -10.70
CA TRP A 72 35.40 34.39 -10.92
C TRP A 72 34.19 35.00 -11.62
N LEU A 73 33.61 34.32 -12.62
CA LEU A 73 32.19 34.32 -13.03
C LEU A 73 31.93 33.15 -14.02
N PHE A 74 30.87 32.36 -13.79
CA PHE A 74 30.63 31.02 -14.36
C PHE A 74 29.59 31.00 -15.50
N MET A 75 29.81 30.15 -16.52
CA MET A 75 28.81 29.48 -17.38
C MET A 75 29.54 28.42 -18.23
N THR A 76 29.00 27.19 -18.39
CA THR A 76 29.70 26.09 -19.12
C THR A 76 28.84 25.47 -20.22
N GLN A 77 29.49 25.10 -21.33
CA GLN A 77 29.19 23.90 -22.14
C GLN A 77 30.51 23.36 -22.73
N LEU A 78 30.51 22.06 -23.05
CA LEU A 78 31.64 21.15 -23.24
C LEU A 78 32.64 21.43 -24.39
N ALA A 79 33.79 20.77 -24.27
CA ALA A 79 34.96 20.67 -25.16
C ALA A 79 35.95 21.84 -25.03
N PHE A 80 36.90 21.65 -24.12
CA PHE A 80 38.16 22.39 -23.92
C PHE A 80 38.32 23.62 -24.84
N ASP A 81 37.86 24.77 -24.36
CA ASP A 81 38.07 26.07 -24.98
C ASP A 81 39.48 26.53 -24.60
N PRO A 82 40.42 26.60 -25.56
CA PRO A 82 41.79 27.02 -25.30
C PRO A 82 41.92 28.48 -24.79
N PHE A 83 40.82 29.25 -24.78
CA PHE A 83 40.79 30.64 -24.30
C PHE A 83 39.80 30.88 -23.16
N SER A 84 39.48 29.85 -22.39
CA SER A 84 38.63 30.02 -21.23
C SER A 84 39.35 30.74 -20.09
N PHE A 85 38.76 31.82 -19.60
CA PHE A 85 39.21 32.54 -18.40
C PHE A 85 38.74 31.86 -17.09
N THR A 86 38.10 30.70 -17.19
CA THR A 86 37.66 29.86 -16.08
C THR A 86 38.34 28.49 -16.16
N ALA A 87 38.61 27.87 -15.02
CA ALA A 87 39.23 26.55 -14.97
C ALA A 87 38.35 25.53 -15.70
N GLN A 88 38.83 25.03 -16.84
CA GLN A 88 38.10 24.05 -17.62
C GLN A 88 38.56 22.64 -17.32
N PRO A 89 37.63 21.74 -16.97
CA PRO A 89 37.96 20.35 -16.75
C PRO A 89 38.01 19.57 -18.06
N PHE A 90 39.17 18.99 -18.38
CA PHE A 90 39.21 17.84 -19.28
C PHE A 90 38.83 16.59 -18.48
N ARG A 91 37.73 15.91 -18.86
CA ARG A 91 37.29 14.66 -18.23
C ARG A 91 37.47 13.49 -19.18
N ALA A 92 38.18 12.46 -18.74
CA ALA A 92 38.24 11.17 -19.42
C ALA A 92 38.04 10.02 -18.41
N SER A 93 37.15 9.08 -18.73
CA SER A 93 37.00 7.85 -17.94
C SER A 93 38.12 6.87 -18.30
N LEU A 94 38.75 6.31 -17.27
CA LEU A 94 39.95 5.49 -17.36
C LEU A 94 39.79 4.20 -16.56
N GLU A 95 40.27 3.10 -17.14
CA GLU A 95 40.42 1.84 -16.43
C GLU A 95 41.70 1.85 -15.60
N THR A 96 41.58 1.56 -14.30
CA THR A 96 42.68 1.69 -13.32
C THR A 96 43.80 0.66 -13.49
N THR A 97 43.67 -0.25 -14.46
CA THR A 97 44.59 -1.36 -14.73
C THR A 97 45.51 -1.13 -15.93
N LYS A 98 45.34 -0.03 -16.68
CA LYS A 98 46.15 0.29 -17.87
C LYS A 98 47.04 1.50 -17.61
N LYS A 99 48.35 1.35 -17.79
CA LYS A 99 49.27 2.49 -17.87
C LYS A 99 49.12 3.16 -19.23
N VAL A 100 48.77 4.44 -19.26
CA VAL A 100 48.66 5.17 -20.52
C VAL A 100 49.28 6.54 -20.39
N HIS A 101 50.11 6.89 -21.36
CA HIS A 101 50.59 8.26 -21.50
C HIS A 101 49.53 9.09 -22.23
N ARG A 102 49.32 10.32 -21.76
CA ARG A 102 48.43 11.28 -22.39
C ARG A 102 49.24 12.49 -22.82
N ILE A 103 49.01 12.89 -24.06
CA ILE A 103 49.51 14.13 -24.62
C ILE A 103 48.35 15.11 -24.58
N LEU A 104 48.60 16.27 -24.00
CA LEU A 104 47.68 17.41 -24.02
C LEU A 104 48.33 18.50 -24.85
N ASP A 105 47.59 18.95 -25.87
CA ASP A 105 48.02 20.00 -26.78
C ASP A 105 47.14 21.23 -26.55
N PHE A 106 47.76 22.39 -26.40
CA PHE A 106 47.06 23.67 -26.31
C PHE A 106 47.82 24.77 -27.06
N GLU A 107 47.07 25.70 -27.66
CA GLU A 107 47.61 26.89 -28.34
C GLU A 107 47.22 28.13 -27.54
N VAL A 108 48.20 28.95 -27.13
CA VAL A 108 47.95 30.21 -26.41
C VAL A 108 48.09 31.38 -27.38
N LEU A 109 47.04 32.21 -27.48
CA LEU A 109 46.97 33.32 -28.42
C LEU A 109 47.74 34.57 -27.92
N PRO A 110 48.18 35.44 -28.85
CA PRO A 110 48.78 36.75 -28.56
C PRO A 110 47.98 37.59 -27.55
N GLY A 111 48.64 38.05 -26.48
CA GLY A 111 48.08 38.98 -25.49
C GLY A 111 47.72 38.39 -24.11
N LEU A 112 47.96 37.09 -23.89
CA LEU A 112 47.57 36.35 -22.67
C LEU A 112 48.78 35.79 -21.87
N GLY A 113 49.91 36.50 -21.80
CA GLY A 113 51.07 36.06 -21.01
C GLY A 113 50.93 36.31 -19.50
N GLY A 114 51.68 35.55 -18.71
CA GLY A 114 51.67 35.54 -17.23
C GLY A 114 51.95 34.15 -16.66
N ASP A 115 51.77 33.98 -15.35
CA ASP A 115 51.97 32.70 -14.66
C ASP A 115 50.73 31.79 -14.75
N TYR A 116 50.93 30.57 -15.24
CA TYR A 116 49.89 29.56 -15.38
C TYR A 116 50.16 28.39 -14.46
N THR A 117 49.11 27.86 -13.83
CA THR A 117 49.18 26.65 -13.01
C THR A 117 48.28 25.56 -13.60
N PHE A 118 48.84 24.37 -13.78
CA PHE A 118 48.17 23.19 -14.29
C PHE A 118 47.91 22.24 -13.13
N TYR A 119 46.69 21.73 -13.04
CA TYR A 119 46.24 20.77 -12.05
C TYR A 119 45.74 19.52 -12.76
N ALA A 120 46.10 18.35 -12.26
CA ALA A 120 45.48 17.10 -12.69
C ALA A 120 45.20 16.20 -11.48
N LEU A 121 44.01 15.58 -11.44
CA LEU A 121 43.58 14.72 -10.34
C LEU A 121 42.62 13.61 -10.80
N TYR A 122 42.58 12.51 -10.04
CA TYR A 122 41.62 11.43 -10.25
C TYR A 122 40.40 11.55 -9.34
N VAL A 123 39.21 11.26 -9.89
CA VAL A 123 37.92 11.33 -9.22
C VAL A 123 37.14 10.03 -9.44
N GLU A 124 36.26 9.67 -8.50
CA GLU A 124 35.36 8.51 -8.67
C GLU A 124 34.47 8.68 -9.90
N GLU A 125 34.26 7.58 -10.64
CA GLU A 125 33.47 7.61 -11.88
C GLU A 125 32.07 8.20 -11.62
N GLY A 126 31.73 9.25 -12.37
CA GLY A 126 30.44 9.92 -12.25
C GLY A 126 30.37 11.03 -11.21
N LYS A 127 31.46 11.34 -10.49
CA LYS A 127 31.53 12.45 -9.55
C LYS A 127 32.27 13.66 -10.14
N ASN A 128 31.86 14.85 -9.73
CA ASN A 128 32.45 16.12 -10.15
C ASN A 128 33.12 16.82 -8.95
N PRO A 129 34.45 17.03 -8.97
CA PRO A 129 35.18 17.60 -7.83
C PRO A 129 34.85 19.07 -7.54
N LEU A 130 34.13 19.76 -8.44
CA LEU A 130 33.76 21.17 -8.28
C LEU A 130 32.35 21.37 -7.68
N THR A 131 31.43 20.43 -7.90
CA THR A 131 30.01 20.55 -7.48
C THR A 131 29.65 19.59 -6.37
N ASP A 132 30.30 18.44 -6.35
CA ASP A 132 29.97 17.37 -5.45
C ASP A 132 30.91 17.51 -4.25
N ASN A 133 30.38 17.89 -3.09
CA ASN A 133 31.13 18.27 -1.88
C ASN A 133 31.86 17.06 -1.24
N PHE A 134 32.81 16.47 -1.97
CA PHE A 134 33.53 15.25 -1.63
C PHE A 134 35.01 15.54 -1.38
N PRO A 135 35.63 14.89 -0.38
CA PRO A 135 37.08 14.96 -0.21
C PRO A 135 37.77 14.26 -1.38
N VAL A 136 38.50 15.02 -2.20
CA VAL A 136 39.45 14.50 -3.20
C VAL A 136 40.32 13.43 -2.54
N PHE A 137 40.49 12.27 -3.18
CA PHE A 137 41.31 11.19 -2.64
C PHE A 137 42.71 11.74 -2.31
N ARG A 138 43.12 11.62 -1.05
CA ARG A 138 44.43 12.03 -0.57
C ARG A 138 45.52 11.33 -1.39
N SER A 139 46.16 12.08 -2.29
CA SER A 139 47.62 12.18 -2.52
C SER A 139 48.02 12.48 -3.97
N ASN A 140 47.11 12.44 -4.96
CA ASN A 140 47.49 12.44 -6.38
C ASN A 140 46.95 13.64 -7.15
N VAL A 141 47.27 14.83 -6.65
CA VAL A 141 47.13 16.04 -7.46
C VAL A 141 48.51 16.34 -8.03
N ALA A 142 48.65 16.23 -9.36
CA ALA A 142 49.80 16.82 -10.03
C ALA A 142 49.54 18.31 -10.15
N VAL A 143 50.43 19.12 -9.58
CA VAL A 143 50.41 20.59 -9.76
C VAL A 143 51.73 21.01 -10.37
N MET A 144 51.66 21.85 -11.39
CA MET A 144 52.84 22.38 -12.05
C MET A 144 52.58 23.80 -12.52
N ALA A 145 53.58 24.68 -12.42
CA ALA A 145 53.48 26.07 -12.87
C ALA A 145 54.52 26.38 -13.96
N THR A 146 54.17 27.24 -14.90
CA THR A 146 55.08 27.79 -15.93
C THR A 146 54.67 29.22 -16.29
N THR A 147 55.62 30.04 -16.73
CA THR A 147 55.36 31.42 -17.14
C THR A 147 55.30 31.55 -18.66
N LEU A 148 54.29 32.25 -19.18
CA LEU A 148 54.18 32.59 -20.59
C LEU A 148 54.63 34.04 -20.81
N SER A 149 55.63 34.23 -21.68
CA SER A 149 56.18 35.54 -22.05
C SER A 149 55.21 36.32 -22.92
N ASN A 150 54.94 37.58 -22.58
CA ASN A 150 54.12 38.50 -23.37
C ASN A 150 54.75 38.93 -24.72
N ARG A 151 55.93 38.42 -25.10
CA ARG A 151 56.55 38.69 -26.40
C ARG A 151 56.11 37.66 -27.44
N ALA A 152 55.79 38.13 -28.65
CA ALA A 152 55.53 37.28 -29.81
C ALA A 152 56.80 36.50 -30.21
N LEU A 153 56.61 35.31 -30.78
CA LEU A 153 57.66 34.46 -31.34
C LEU A 153 58.69 35.26 -32.17
N PRO A 154 60.00 35.14 -31.90
CA PRO A 154 61.04 35.65 -32.79
C PRO A 154 60.88 35.03 -34.18
N THR A 155 60.96 35.84 -35.24
CA THR A 155 60.60 35.46 -36.61
C THR A 155 61.41 34.32 -37.25
N ASP A 156 62.44 33.81 -36.57
CA ASP A 156 63.34 32.75 -37.07
C ASP A 156 63.55 31.59 -36.06
N ALA A 157 62.66 31.36 -35.09
CA ALA A 157 62.74 30.19 -34.22
C ALA A 157 62.02 28.97 -34.84
N PRO A 158 62.66 27.78 -34.94
CA PRO A 158 62.03 26.61 -35.55
C PRO A 158 60.85 26.10 -34.72
N SER A 159 59.70 25.89 -35.37
CA SER A 159 58.63 25.04 -34.83
C SER A 159 59.15 23.60 -34.82
N ASN A 160 59.35 23.02 -33.64
CA ASN A 160 60.02 21.73 -33.46
C ASN A 160 59.16 20.51 -33.86
N CYS A 161 58.52 20.55 -35.03
CA CYS A 161 57.64 19.49 -35.53
C CYS A 161 58.08 18.89 -36.88
N ASP A 162 59.30 19.15 -37.39
CA ASP A 162 59.67 18.74 -38.75
C ASP A 162 61.07 18.09 -38.84
N ILE A 163 61.16 16.86 -39.38
CA ILE A 163 62.41 16.24 -39.87
C ILE A 163 62.10 15.53 -41.22
N SER A 164 62.91 15.83 -42.24
CA SER A 164 62.87 15.42 -43.68
C SER A 164 64.09 14.50 -44.03
N PRO A 165 64.30 13.85 -45.22
CA PRO A 165 63.71 14.10 -46.56
C PRO A 165 63.41 12.92 -47.55
N GLU A 166 62.45 13.20 -48.49
CA GLU A 166 62.40 13.07 -49.99
C GLU A 166 62.71 11.69 -50.72
N PRO A 167 62.08 11.26 -51.87
CA PRO A 167 61.86 11.96 -53.17
C PRO A 167 60.47 11.98 -53.85
N GLU A 168 60.32 12.97 -54.76
CA GLU A 168 59.13 13.40 -55.54
C GLU A 168 58.49 12.36 -56.49
N PRO A 169 57.25 12.62 -56.96
CA PRO A 169 57.15 13.04 -58.37
C PRO A 169 56.07 14.10 -58.73
N THR A 170 56.50 15.06 -59.54
CA THR A 170 55.93 15.66 -60.77
C THR A 170 54.42 15.90 -60.95
N ASP A 171 54.13 17.19 -61.23
CA ASP A 171 53.01 17.83 -61.94
C ASP A 171 51.98 16.94 -62.68
N ASP A 172 50.73 17.02 -62.22
CA ASP A 172 49.57 17.15 -63.12
C ASP A 172 48.45 17.87 -62.36
N VAL A 173 47.83 18.90 -62.97
CA VAL A 173 46.75 19.70 -62.37
C VAL A 173 45.40 19.05 -62.72
N PRO A 174 44.64 18.47 -61.76
CA PRO A 174 43.27 18.08 -62.02
C PRO A 174 42.32 19.21 -61.59
N THR A 175 41.45 19.58 -62.51
CA THR A 175 40.23 20.37 -62.27
C THR A 175 39.43 19.80 -61.09
N ALA A 176 39.16 20.62 -60.07
CA ALA A 176 38.44 20.21 -58.87
C ALA A 176 36.99 19.81 -59.18
N VAL A 177 36.60 18.58 -58.83
CA VAL A 177 35.23 18.03 -58.99
C VAL A 177 34.45 18.16 -57.65
N PRO A 178 33.15 18.53 -57.66
CA PRO A 178 32.31 18.52 -56.46
C PRO A 178 32.18 17.12 -55.84
N LEU A 179 32.12 17.04 -54.50
CA LEU A 179 31.96 15.76 -53.79
C LEU A 179 30.51 15.24 -53.83
N PRO A 180 30.30 13.91 -53.74
CA PRO A 180 28.96 13.34 -53.65
C PRO A 180 28.29 13.70 -52.31
N ALA A 181 26.95 13.62 -52.30
CA ALA A 181 26.15 13.89 -51.11
C ALA A 181 26.49 12.92 -49.97
N PRO A 182 26.65 13.42 -48.72
CA PRO A 182 26.68 12.56 -47.55
C PRO A 182 25.41 11.71 -47.44
N THR A 183 25.55 10.49 -46.96
CA THR A 183 24.44 9.54 -46.81
C THR A 183 24.27 9.15 -45.34
N HIS A 184 23.13 8.53 -45.02
CA HIS A 184 22.79 8.06 -43.66
C HIS A 184 22.76 9.19 -42.62
N LEU A 185 22.29 10.39 -43.00
CA LEU A 185 22.03 11.45 -42.02
C LEU A 185 20.91 11.00 -41.06
N ALA A 186 21.27 10.76 -39.80
CA ALA A 186 20.35 10.45 -38.72
C ALA A 186 20.27 11.63 -37.75
N ALA A 187 19.06 11.97 -37.33
CA ALA A 187 18.77 13.02 -36.35
C ALA A 187 17.99 12.41 -35.18
N VAL A 188 18.67 12.20 -34.03
CA VAL A 188 18.08 11.61 -32.83
C VAL A 188 17.72 12.72 -31.85
N ALA A 189 16.42 12.95 -31.64
CA ALA A 189 15.92 13.93 -30.70
C ALA A 189 16.19 13.52 -29.24
N GLY A 190 16.54 14.50 -28.40
CA GLY A 190 16.62 14.39 -26.95
C GLY A 190 15.97 15.60 -26.27
N HIS A 191 16.23 15.79 -24.98
CA HIS A 191 15.71 16.96 -24.25
C HIS A 191 16.44 18.23 -24.69
N SER A 192 15.74 19.12 -25.39
CA SER A 192 16.27 20.39 -25.88
C SER A 192 17.54 20.22 -26.75
N GLN A 193 17.68 19.07 -27.41
CA GLN A 193 18.83 18.75 -28.24
C GLN A 193 18.50 17.74 -29.36
N VAL A 194 19.32 17.73 -30.41
CA VAL A 194 19.33 16.70 -31.47
C VAL A 194 20.76 16.23 -31.69
N THR A 195 20.96 14.91 -31.65
CA THR A 195 22.24 14.29 -32.03
C THR A 195 22.19 13.90 -33.51
N LEU A 196 23.08 14.51 -34.30
CA LEU A 196 23.22 14.27 -35.73
C LEU A 196 24.42 13.38 -36.00
N SER A 197 24.28 12.46 -36.95
CA SER A 197 25.39 11.63 -37.44
C SER A 197 25.18 11.26 -38.89
N TRP A 198 26.27 11.10 -39.64
CA TRP A 198 26.23 10.66 -41.04
C TRP A 198 27.45 9.84 -41.41
N GLN A 199 27.38 9.18 -42.55
CA GLN A 199 28.50 8.43 -43.09
C GLN A 199 29.54 9.38 -43.71
N PRO A 200 30.84 9.23 -43.39
CA PRO A 200 31.89 10.05 -43.98
C PRO A 200 31.95 9.93 -45.52
N VAL A 201 32.16 11.04 -46.20
CA VAL A 201 32.37 11.12 -47.65
C VAL A 201 33.87 11.10 -47.96
N ALA A 202 34.31 10.16 -48.80
CA ALA A 202 35.70 10.09 -49.23
C ALA A 202 36.12 11.36 -49.98
N GLY A 203 37.26 11.96 -49.59
CA GLY A 203 37.75 13.22 -50.16
C GLY A 203 37.18 14.50 -49.53
N ALA A 204 36.28 14.38 -48.52
CA ALA A 204 35.79 15.51 -47.75
C ALA A 204 36.86 16.01 -46.77
N ALA A 205 37.20 17.29 -46.85
CA ALA A 205 38.03 18.01 -45.88
C ALA A 205 37.20 18.57 -44.71
N SER A 206 35.93 18.88 -44.95
CA SER A 206 34.95 19.28 -43.94
C SER A 206 33.52 19.02 -44.42
N TYR A 207 32.55 19.28 -43.56
CA TYR A 207 31.11 19.25 -43.87
C TYR A 207 30.49 20.60 -43.55
N THR A 208 29.51 21.03 -44.34
CA THR A 208 28.61 22.13 -43.95
C THR A 208 27.31 21.49 -43.48
N LEU A 209 27.04 21.58 -42.18
CA LEU A 209 25.75 21.23 -41.62
C LEU A 209 24.79 22.40 -41.84
N HIS A 210 23.64 22.12 -42.43
CA HIS A 210 22.56 23.07 -42.63
C HIS A 210 21.37 22.64 -41.78
N TRP A 211 20.67 23.62 -41.18
CA TRP A 211 19.37 23.36 -40.57
C TRP A 211 18.41 24.50 -40.82
N ARG A 212 17.13 24.13 -40.85
CA ARG A 212 16.01 25.05 -40.86
C ARG A 212 15.32 25.01 -39.50
N GLU A 213 15.18 26.19 -38.89
CA GLU A 213 14.43 26.38 -37.64
C GLU A 213 12.92 26.46 -37.89
N ALA A 214 12.14 26.42 -36.80
CA ALA A 214 10.68 26.41 -36.89
C ALA A 214 10.07 27.69 -37.48
N ASP A 215 10.80 28.81 -37.43
CA ASP A 215 10.44 30.08 -38.06
C ASP A 215 10.78 30.14 -39.57
N GLY A 216 11.36 29.05 -40.11
CA GLY A 216 11.81 28.95 -41.49
C GLY A 216 13.21 29.52 -41.73
N ALA A 217 13.88 30.06 -40.71
CA ALA A 217 15.22 30.59 -40.85
C ALA A 217 16.23 29.45 -41.07
N GLU A 218 17.08 29.62 -42.09
CA GLU A 218 18.15 28.67 -42.37
C GLU A 218 19.46 29.14 -41.72
N ARG A 219 20.22 28.17 -41.26
CA ARG A 219 21.49 28.36 -40.57
C ARG A 219 22.48 27.29 -41.05
N THR A 220 23.75 27.63 -41.00
CA THR A 220 24.83 26.75 -41.43
C THR A 220 25.96 26.73 -40.40
N LEU A 221 26.65 25.60 -40.31
CA LEU A 221 27.82 25.40 -39.46
C LEU A 221 28.83 24.49 -40.17
N SER A 222 30.06 24.97 -40.35
CA SER A 222 31.16 24.15 -40.88
C SER A 222 31.76 23.30 -39.76
N ILE A 223 31.83 21.98 -39.98
CA ILE A 223 32.41 21.04 -39.02
C ILE A 223 33.31 20.01 -39.71
N SER A 224 34.34 19.53 -39.02
CA SER A 224 35.25 18.50 -39.53
C SER A 224 34.85 17.07 -39.13
N ALA A 225 34.02 16.92 -38.09
CA ALA A 225 33.49 15.63 -37.66
C ALA A 225 32.27 15.20 -38.50
N ASN A 226 31.95 13.91 -38.48
CA ASN A 226 30.76 13.33 -39.12
C ASN A 226 29.57 13.18 -38.14
N SER A 227 29.59 13.92 -37.04
CA SER A 227 28.53 13.98 -36.03
C SER A 227 28.50 15.35 -35.36
N TYR A 228 27.31 15.77 -34.90
CA TYR A 228 27.13 17.02 -34.20
C TYR A 228 26.01 16.92 -33.16
N LEU A 229 26.24 17.43 -31.95
CA LEU A 229 25.19 17.59 -30.93
C LEU A 229 24.68 19.02 -30.99
N HIS A 230 23.46 19.20 -31.50
CA HIS A 230 22.79 20.48 -31.51
C HIS A 230 21.99 20.66 -30.22
N SER A 231 22.47 21.47 -29.28
CA SER A 231 21.81 21.75 -27.99
C SER A 231 21.12 23.11 -27.95
N GLY A 232 20.26 23.33 -26.94
CA GLY A 232 19.57 24.61 -26.73
C GLY A 232 18.30 24.78 -27.58
N LEU A 233 17.78 23.67 -28.11
CA LEU A 233 16.60 23.64 -28.96
C LEU A 233 15.30 23.70 -28.15
N PHE A 234 14.22 24.19 -28.74
CA PHE A 234 12.90 24.21 -28.11
C PHE A 234 12.21 22.85 -28.26
N ASN A 235 11.74 22.28 -27.15
CA ASN A 235 10.95 21.05 -27.20
C ASN A 235 9.60 21.31 -27.88
N GLY A 236 9.17 20.38 -28.73
CA GLY A 236 7.96 20.49 -29.55
C GLY A 236 8.15 21.21 -30.89
N ALA A 237 9.28 21.92 -31.10
CA ALA A 237 9.62 22.52 -32.39
C ALA A 237 10.33 21.51 -33.30
N SER A 238 9.95 21.48 -34.59
CA SER A 238 10.59 20.59 -35.57
C SER A 238 11.77 21.28 -36.24
N TYR A 239 12.90 20.59 -36.31
CA TYR A 239 14.11 21.07 -36.97
C TYR A 239 14.45 20.15 -38.13
N THR A 240 14.72 20.74 -39.30
CA THR A 240 15.07 19.99 -40.52
C THR A 240 16.55 20.18 -40.83
N TYR A 241 17.29 19.10 -41.00
CA TYR A 241 18.74 19.07 -41.17
C TYR A 241 19.12 18.51 -42.54
N TRP A 242 20.16 19.04 -43.16
CA TRP A 242 20.87 18.42 -44.29
C TRP A 242 22.35 18.75 -44.21
N VAL A 243 23.19 17.95 -44.85
CA VAL A 243 24.64 18.12 -44.79
C VAL A 243 25.25 18.02 -46.18
N THR A 244 26.24 18.84 -46.47
CA THR A 244 27.06 18.80 -47.69
C THR A 244 28.52 18.50 -47.32
N ALA A 245 29.28 17.90 -48.23
CA ALA A 245 30.71 17.67 -48.05
C ALA A 245 31.52 18.75 -48.80
N VAL A 246 32.63 19.20 -48.23
CA VAL A 246 33.53 20.21 -48.82
C VAL A 246 34.90 19.58 -49.07
N ASN A 247 35.44 19.68 -50.29
CA ASN A 247 36.75 19.12 -50.61
C ASN A 247 37.91 20.01 -50.15
N ALA A 248 39.15 19.54 -50.26
CA ALA A 248 40.35 20.29 -49.87
C ALA A 248 40.55 21.62 -50.65
N ALA A 249 39.90 21.78 -51.80
CA ALA A 249 39.89 23.02 -52.58
C ALA A 249 38.79 24.01 -52.14
N GLY A 250 38.00 23.66 -51.12
CA GLY A 250 36.90 24.48 -50.62
C GLY A 250 35.61 24.40 -51.45
N LEU A 251 35.49 23.44 -52.36
CA LEU A 251 34.31 23.26 -53.20
C LEU A 251 33.26 22.42 -52.46
N GLU A 252 32.07 22.99 -52.27
CA GLU A 252 30.92 22.32 -51.64
C GLU A 252 30.21 21.38 -52.64
N GLY A 253 29.95 20.15 -52.20
CA GLY A 253 29.29 19.09 -52.95
C GLY A 253 27.76 19.16 -52.90
N THR A 254 27.11 18.09 -53.33
CA THR A 254 25.63 18.00 -53.27
C THR A 254 25.14 17.75 -51.85
N ALA A 255 23.91 18.20 -51.54
CA ALA A 255 23.31 18.03 -50.22
C ALA A 255 22.77 16.61 -50.00
N SER A 256 22.85 16.13 -48.75
CA SER A 256 22.20 14.90 -48.31
C SER A 256 20.67 14.99 -48.42
N ALA A 257 19.99 13.85 -48.30
CA ALA A 257 18.58 13.84 -47.93
C ALA A 257 18.38 14.57 -46.58
N THR A 258 17.20 15.16 -46.40
CA THR A 258 16.87 15.86 -45.16
C THR A 258 16.50 14.88 -44.04
N ALA A 259 16.86 15.22 -42.81
CA ALA A 259 16.41 14.54 -41.60
C ALA A 259 15.62 15.52 -40.72
N VAL A 260 14.49 15.10 -40.16
CA VAL A 260 13.67 15.93 -39.27
C VAL A 260 13.71 15.37 -37.87
N ALA A 261 13.91 16.23 -36.87
CA ALA A 261 13.84 15.84 -35.47
C ALA A 261 13.11 16.91 -34.65
N THR A 262 12.35 16.45 -33.67
CA THR A 262 11.57 17.30 -32.76
C THR A 262 12.00 16.96 -31.33
N PRO A 263 12.86 17.76 -30.70
CA PRO A 263 13.21 17.62 -29.29
C PRO A 263 11.95 17.51 -28.43
N GLN A 264 11.98 16.65 -27.41
CA GLN A 264 10.87 16.45 -26.49
C GLN A 264 11.38 16.57 -25.05
N ALA A 265 10.56 17.15 -24.18
CA ALA A 265 10.84 17.09 -22.75
C ALA A 265 10.71 15.63 -22.25
N PRO A 266 11.45 15.22 -21.22
CA PRO A 266 11.21 13.95 -20.56
C PRO A 266 9.76 13.88 -20.08
N GLU A 267 9.11 12.74 -20.28
CA GLU A 267 7.79 12.53 -19.70
C GLU A 267 7.88 12.50 -18.17
N SER A 268 6.94 13.18 -17.52
CA SER A 268 6.78 13.14 -16.07
C SER A 268 5.76 12.07 -15.67
N PRO A 269 5.96 11.36 -14.54
CA PRO A 269 4.92 10.49 -13.99
C PRO A 269 3.60 11.25 -13.72
N PRO A 270 2.46 10.55 -13.66
CA PRO A 270 1.18 11.17 -13.31
C PRO A 270 1.19 11.79 -11.92
N ALA A 271 0.22 12.65 -11.65
CA ALA A 271 -0.03 13.16 -10.29
C ALA A 271 -0.42 12.01 -9.33
N THR A 272 -0.11 12.17 -8.05
CA THR A 272 -0.50 11.21 -7.01
C THR A 272 -2.02 11.15 -6.84
N PRO A 273 -2.65 9.96 -6.81
CA PRO A 273 -4.06 9.84 -6.46
C PRO A 273 -4.35 10.34 -5.04
N THR A 274 -5.41 11.14 -4.89
CA THR A 274 -5.85 11.72 -3.61
C THR A 274 -7.22 11.20 -3.21
N ASN A 275 -7.58 11.39 -1.92
CA ASN A 275 -8.86 10.99 -1.35
C ASN A 275 -9.20 9.50 -1.57
N LEU A 276 -8.18 8.63 -1.45
CA LEU A 276 -8.41 7.20 -1.35
C LEU A 276 -9.27 6.93 -0.11
N SER A 277 -10.40 6.27 -0.31
CA SER A 277 -11.31 5.84 0.73
C SER A 277 -11.66 4.37 0.52
N ALA A 278 -12.07 3.70 1.60
CA ALA A 278 -12.50 2.31 1.60
C ALA A 278 -13.84 2.20 2.31
N VAL A 279 -14.82 1.59 1.66
CA VAL A 279 -16.11 1.22 2.24
C VAL A 279 -16.13 -0.30 2.41
N THR A 280 -16.45 -0.77 3.61
CA THR A 280 -16.49 -2.19 3.95
C THR A 280 -17.90 -2.73 3.79
N GLU A 281 -18.00 -3.92 3.22
CA GLU A 281 -19.23 -4.70 3.07
C GLU A 281 -18.92 -6.16 3.47
N ASP A 282 -19.92 -7.04 3.41
CA ASP A 282 -19.71 -8.46 3.68
C ASP A 282 -18.74 -9.05 2.65
N SER A 283 -17.60 -9.51 3.15
CA SER A 283 -16.56 -10.16 2.34
C SER A 283 -16.07 -9.29 1.17
N GLN A 284 -16.23 -7.96 1.27
CA GLN A 284 -15.88 -7.01 0.22
C GLN A 284 -15.37 -5.68 0.80
N VAL A 285 -14.43 -5.06 0.08
CA VAL A 285 -14.05 -3.65 0.27
C VAL A 285 -14.16 -2.92 -1.06
N THR A 286 -14.93 -1.84 -1.09
CA THR A 286 -15.02 -0.93 -2.24
C THR A 286 -14.12 0.26 -2.01
N LEU A 287 -13.09 0.40 -2.85
CA LEU A 287 -12.16 1.53 -2.86
C LEU A 287 -12.65 2.59 -3.83
N THR A 288 -12.50 3.86 -3.46
CA THR A 288 -12.70 5.00 -4.38
C THR A 288 -11.62 6.06 -4.17
N TRP A 289 -11.25 6.77 -5.23
CA TRP A 289 -10.26 7.86 -5.19
C TRP A 289 -10.59 8.92 -6.24
N GLN A 290 -9.88 10.06 -6.20
CA GLN A 290 -10.03 11.11 -7.21
C GLN A 290 -9.20 10.85 -8.48
N PRO A 291 -9.71 11.26 -9.67
CA PRO A 291 -8.93 11.24 -10.89
C PRO A 291 -7.61 12.00 -10.75
N ALA A 292 -6.53 11.45 -11.32
CA ALA A 292 -5.18 12.02 -11.21
C ALA A 292 -4.73 12.53 -12.59
N ALA A 293 -4.17 13.75 -12.64
CA ALA A 293 -3.71 14.33 -13.90
C ALA A 293 -2.60 13.47 -14.54
N GLY A 294 -2.74 13.18 -15.84
CA GLY A 294 -1.80 12.34 -16.58
C GLY A 294 -2.01 10.82 -16.43
N ALA A 295 -3.02 10.38 -15.66
CA ALA A 295 -3.32 8.96 -15.49
C ALA A 295 -4.07 8.39 -16.71
N ALA A 296 -3.58 7.28 -17.24
CA ALA A 296 -4.30 6.41 -18.17
C ALA A 296 -4.93 5.20 -17.45
N SER A 297 -4.33 4.78 -16.32
CA SER A 297 -4.85 3.73 -15.44
C SER A 297 -4.33 3.91 -14.01
N TYR A 298 -4.72 3.02 -13.11
CA TYR A 298 -4.33 2.99 -11.71
C TYR A 298 -3.80 1.62 -11.33
N ALA A 299 -2.80 1.58 -10.45
CA ALA A 299 -2.37 0.36 -9.78
C ALA A 299 -2.76 0.41 -8.30
N ILE A 300 -3.57 -0.55 -7.87
CA ILE A 300 -4.02 -0.75 -6.51
C ILE A 300 -3.07 -1.76 -5.88
N TYR A 301 -2.42 -1.34 -4.80
CA TYR A 301 -1.59 -2.19 -3.98
C TYR A 301 -2.36 -2.53 -2.72
N TRP A 302 -2.39 -3.80 -2.36
CA TRP A 302 -3.03 -4.25 -1.14
C TRP A 302 -2.24 -5.34 -0.46
N ARG A 303 -2.41 -5.45 0.86
CA ARG A 303 -1.87 -6.54 1.67
C ARG A 303 -2.77 -6.82 2.84
N GLU A 304 -2.77 -8.07 3.29
CA GLU A 304 -3.20 -8.41 4.64
C GLU A 304 -2.23 -7.78 5.64
N ALA A 305 -2.69 -7.41 6.83
CA ALA A 305 -1.83 -6.84 7.86
C ALA A 305 -0.68 -7.80 8.22
N GLY A 306 0.55 -7.46 7.82
CA GLY A 306 1.74 -8.31 7.99
C GLY A 306 2.01 -9.31 6.87
N GLY A 307 1.15 -9.35 5.84
CA GLY A 307 1.29 -10.22 4.68
C GLY A 307 2.09 -9.61 3.52
N ALA A 308 2.22 -10.41 2.45
CA ALA A 308 2.82 -9.98 1.19
C ALA A 308 1.92 -8.96 0.47
N GLU A 309 2.55 -8.17 -0.40
CA GLU A 309 1.85 -7.16 -1.18
C GLU A 309 1.42 -7.69 -2.55
N HIS A 310 0.20 -7.36 -2.93
CA HIS A 310 -0.43 -7.69 -4.19
C HIS A 310 -0.70 -6.42 -4.99
N ARG A 311 -0.72 -6.54 -6.33
CA ARG A 311 -0.95 -5.44 -7.26
C ARG A 311 -2.05 -5.79 -8.25
N VAL A 312 -3.03 -4.91 -8.39
CA VAL A 312 -4.15 -5.03 -9.35
C VAL A 312 -4.27 -3.73 -10.15
N SER A 313 -4.67 -3.79 -11.41
CA SER A 313 -4.86 -2.60 -12.25
C SER A 313 -6.34 -2.28 -12.45
N ALA A 314 -6.68 -0.99 -12.48
CA ALA A 314 -8.02 -0.49 -12.80
C ALA A 314 -7.93 0.74 -13.72
N THR A 315 -8.92 0.91 -14.58
CA THR A 315 -9.07 2.12 -15.41
C THR A 315 -10.07 3.12 -14.82
N ALA A 316 -11.01 2.64 -14.00
CA ALA A 316 -11.92 3.46 -13.23
C ALA A 316 -11.22 4.02 -11.97
N THR A 317 -11.83 5.04 -11.36
CA THR A 317 -11.42 5.58 -10.05
C THR A 317 -12.10 4.87 -8.88
N SER A 318 -12.45 3.60 -9.08
CA SER A 318 -13.02 2.71 -8.09
C SER A 318 -12.56 1.27 -8.32
N TYR A 319 -12.52 0.49 -7.23
CA TYR A 319 -12.18 -0.93 -7.28
C TYR A 319 -12.92 -1.68 -6.17
N ALA A 320 -13.69 -2.71 -6.55
CA ALA A 320 -14.35 -3.60 -5.60
C ALA A 320 -13.49 -4.85 -5.39
N HIS A 321 -12.94 -5.01 -4.19
CA HIS A 321 -12.17 -6.18 -3.79
C HIS A 321 -13.10 -7.17 -3.08
N THR A 322 -13.49 -8.25 -3.77
CA THR A 322 -14.43 -9.27 -3.28
C THR A 322 -13.74 -10.54 -2.79
N GLY A 323 -14.47 -11.38 -2.05
CA GLY A 323 -13.97 -12.67 -1.57
C GLY A 323 -13.02 -12.54 -0.38
N LEU A 324 -13.13 -11.44 0.36
CA LEU A 324 -12.31 -11.16 1.53
C LEU A 324 -12.82 -11.90 2.76
N GLN A 325 -11.91 -12.21 3.68
CA GLN A 325 -12.29 -12.77 4.96
C GLN A 325 -12.76 -11.66 5.91
N ASN A 326 -14.01 -11.73 6.36
CA ASN A 326 -14.52 -10.83 7.39
C ASN A 326 -13.66 -10.87 8.66
N GLY A 327 -13.50 -9.73 9.32
CA GLY A 327 -12.64 -9.56 10.50
C GLY A 327 -11.14 -9.48 10.18
N THR A 328 -10.72 -9.69 8.93
CA THR A 328 -9.30 -9.55 8.54
C THR A 328 -8.99 -8.13 8.11
N ARG A 329 -7.87 -7.57 8.60
CA ARG A 329 -7.45 -6.22 8.26
C ARG A 329 -6.66 -6.21 6.95
N TYR A 330 -7.18 -5.48 5.97
CA TYR A 330 -6.54 -5.21 4.68
C TYR A 330 -6.07 -3.77 4.60
N VAL A 331 -4.88 -3.55 4.05
CA VAL A 331 -4.28 -2.22 3.85
C VAL A 331 -4.11 -1.96 2.37
N TYR A 332 -4.56 -0.80 1.90
CA TYR A 332 -4.60 -0.41 0.49
C TYR A 332 -3.84 0.89 0.24
N ARG A 333 -3.22 1.02 -0.93
CA ARG A 333 -2.78 2.29 -1.53
C ARG A 333 -2.93 2.25 -3.04
N VAL A 334 -2.99 3.41 -3.69
CA VAL A 334 -3.18 3.50 -5.14
C VAL A 334 -2.13 4.42 -5.75
N THR A 335 -1.59 4.05 -6.91
CA THR A 335 -0.77 4.89 -7.79
C THR A 335 -1.49 5.11 -9.11
N ALA A 336 -1.14 6.18 -9.82
CA ALA A 336 -1.58 6.45 -11.19
C ALA A 336 -0.48 6.03 -12.19
N VAL A 337 -0.89 5.52 -13.35
CA VAL A 337 0.01 5.04 -14.41
C VAL A 337 -0.31 5.78 -15.71
N SER A 338 0.71 6.37 -16.35
CA SER A 338 0.57 7.09 -17.63
C SER A 338 0.35 6.11 -18.80
N ALA A 339 -0.01 6.63 -19.98
CA ALA A 339 -0.13 5.81 -21.20
C ALA A 339 1.20 5.15 -21.62
N SER A 340 2.34 5.74 -21.23
CA SER A 340 3.69 5.24 -21.46
C SER A 340 4.21 4.30 -20.35
N GLY A 341 3.42 4.08 -19.29
CA GLY A 341 3.76 3.16 -18.20
C GLY A 341 4.54 3.79 -17.04
N LEU A 342 4.67 5.11 -16.98
CA LEU A 342 5.26 5.80 -15.82
C LEU A 342 4.28 5.80 -14.65
N GLU A 343 4.77 5.44 -13.47
CA GLU A 343 3.95 5.30 -12.27
C GLU A 343 4.21 6.45 -11.28
N SER A 344 3.14 7.03 -10.73
CA SER A 344 3.19 8.11 -9.75
C SER A 344 3.70 7.63 -8.39
N THR A 345 4.00 8.57 -7.48
CA THR A 345 4.05 8.21 -6.05
C THR A 345 2.69 7.71 -5.56
N ALA A 346 2.68 6.89 -4.51
CA ALA A 346 1.44 6.29 -4.00
C ALA A 346 0.64 7.26 -3.12
N SER A 347 -0.67 7.06 -3.11
CA SER A 347 -1.59 7.71 -2.18
C SER A 347 -1.25 7.40 -0.72
N ALA A 348 -1.85 8.15 0.21
CA ALA A 348 -1.95 7.71 1.60
C ALA A 348 -2.60 6.32 1.67
N THR A 349 -2.18 5.50 2.64
CA THR A 349 -2.75 4.17 2.85
C THR A 349 -4.08 4.26 3.59
N VAL A 350 -5.04 3.44 3.21
CA VAL A 350 -6.27 3.19 3.98
C VAL A 350 -6.30 1.77 4.48
N SER A 351 -6.87 1.55 5.67
CA SER A 351 -7.09 0.23 6.23
C SER A 351 -8.59 -0.05 6.29
N ALA A 352 -8.99 -1.26 5.93
CA ALA A 352 -10.37 -1.70 5.99
C ALA A 352 -10.44 -3.12 6.57
N MET A 353 -11.54 -3.41 7.27
CA MET A 353 -11.81 -4.72 7.85
C MET A 353 -13.25 -5.09 7.45
N PRO A 354 -13.44 -5.92 6.42
CA PRO A 354 -14.77 -6.36 6.00
C PRO A 354 -15.50 -6.98 7.18
N ALA A 355 -16.81 -6.76 7.24
CA ALA A 355 -17.67 -7.36 8.24
C ALA A 355 -19.06 -7.51 7.62
N PRO A 356 -19.84 -8.53 8.05
CA PRO A 356 -21.25 -8.60 7.70
C PRO A 356 -21.97 -7.32 8.17
N PRO A 357 -23.08 -6.94 7.50
CA PRO A 357 -23.93 -5.88 8.03
C PRO A 357 -24.37 -6.22 9.46
N ALA A 358 -24.45 -5.20 10.31
CA ALA A 358 -24.94 -5.37 11.67
C ALA A 358 -26.39 -5.89 11.64
N PRO A 359 -26.76 -6.88 12.48
CA PRO A 359 -28.12 -7.39 12.54
C PRO A 359 -29.13 -6.27 12.82
N GLN A 360 -30.22 -6.23 12.05
CA GLN A 360 -31.31 -5.24 12.17
C GLN A 360 -32.49 -5.83 12.94
N PRO A 361 -33.31 -5.01 13.62
CA PRO A 361 -34.51 -5.50 14.32
C PRO A 361 -35.41 -6.37 13.44
N GLY A 362 -35.74 -7.56 13.93
CA GLY A 362 -36.50 -8.59 13.21
C GLY A 362 -35.63 -9.60 12.44
N ASP A 363 -34.33 -9.36 12.27
CA ASP A 363 -33.44 -10.35 11.66
C ASP A 363 -33.36 -11.61 12.53
N VAL A 364 -33.43 -12.77 11.87
CA VAL A 364 -33.21 -14.08 12.49
C VAL A 364 -31.84 -14.59 12.07
N PHE A 365 -31.02 -15.00 13.02
CA PHE A 365 -29.67 -15.51 12.77
C PHE A 365 -29.30 -16.64 13.73
N GLN A 366 -28.24 -17.37 13.39
CA GLN A 366 -27.57 -18.34 14.25
C GLN A 366 -26.08 -18.07 14.24
N ASP A 367 -25.46 -18.00 15.41
CA ASP A 367 -24.01 -17.95 15.49
C ASP A 367 -23.42 -19.33 15.20
N SER A 368 -22.28 -19.35 14.51
CA SER A 368 -21.52 -20.58 14.30
C SER A 368 -20.78 -20.99 15.57
N LEU A 369 -20.83 -22.28 15.90
CA LEU A 369 -20.06 -22.90 16.97
C LEU A 369 -18.67 -23.30 16.45
N ARG A 370 -17.71 -23.54 17.35
CA ARG A 370 -16.31 -23.87 16.97
C ARG A 370 -16.16 -25.18 16.20
N ASP A 371 -17.11 -26.10 16.36
CA ASP A 371 -17.17 -27.38 15.66
C ASP A 371 -17.85 -27.27 14.28
N GLY A 372 -18.26 -26.07 13.87
CA GLY A 372 -18.98 -25.81 12.63
C GLY A 372 -20.49 -26.05 12.72
N GLY A 373 -21.01 -26.41 13.89
CA GLY A 373 -22.45 -26.46 14.16
C GLY A 373 -23.07 -25.07 14.30
N SER A 374 -24.40 -25.02 14.37
CA SER A 374 -25.16 -23.79 14.63
C SER A 374 -25.60 -23.72 16.09
N GLY A 375 -25.46 -22.53 16.69
CA GLY A 375 -26.09 -22.18 17.95
C GLY A 375 -27.61 -22.00 17.81
N PRO A 376 -28.29 -21.62 18.91
CA PRO A 376 -29.73 -21.40 18.89
C PRO A 376 -30.13 -20.27 17.94
N GLU A 377 -31.33 -20.38 17.34
CA GLU A 377 -31.90 -19.29 16.55
C GLU A 377 -32.20 -18.08 17.44
N MET A 378 -31.62 -16.94 17.06
CA MET A 378 -31.79 -15.67 17.74
C MET A 378 -32.55 -14.71 16.84
N VAL A 379 -33.40 -13.87 17.43
CA VAL A 379 -34.09 -12.77 16.74
C VAL A 379 -33.65 -11.44 17.34
N VAL A 380 -33.32 -10.47 16.47
CA VAL A 380 -32.92 -9.13 16.90
C VAL A 380 -34.14 -8.35 17.39
N ILE A 381 -34.09 -7.94 18.64
CA ILE A 381 -35.11 -7.17 19.33
C ILE A 381 -34.77 -5.67 19.21
N PRO A 382 -35.73 -4.82 18.78
CA PRO A 382 -35.50 -3.38 18.73
C PRO A 382 -35.32 -2.80 20.14
N ALA A 383 -34.51 -1.75 20.25
CA ALA A 383 -34.53 -0.90 21.43
C ALA A 383 -35.91 -0.24 21.59
N GLY A 384 -36.37 -0.07 22.82
CA GLY A 384 -37.64 0.59 23.06
C GLY A 384 -37.98 0.74 24.53
N SER A 385 -39.10 1.40 24.78
CA SER A 385 -39.66 1.56 26.12
C SER A 385 -41.04 0.92 26.19
N PHE A 386 -41.37 0.33 27.33
CA PHE A 386 -42.68 -0.27 27.58
C PHE A 386 -43.11 -0.10 29.04
N ARG A 387 -44.38 -0.37 29.29
CA ARG A 387 -44.94 -0.43 30.65
C ARG A 387 -44.81 -1.85 31.18
N MET A 388 -43.95 -2.04 32.17
CA MET A 388 -43.72 -3.32 32.83
C MET A 388 -44.68 -3.49 34.01
N GLY A 389 -45.17 -4.71 34.23
CA GLY A 389 -46.12 -5.05 35.30
C GLY A 389 -47.56 -5.23 34.81
N ASP A 390 -48.49 -5.48 35.72
CA ASP A 390 -49.87 -5.77 35.37
C ASP A 390 -50.66 -4.50 35.00
N ILE A 391 -50.68 -4.20 33.70
CA ILE A 391 -51.39 -3.06 33.11
C ILE A 391 -52.91 -3.20 33.22
N GLN A 392 -53.43 -4.43 33.28
CA GLN A 392 -54.86 -4.69 33.26
C GLN A 392 -55.52 -4.52 34.65
N GLY A 393 -54.73 -4.49 35.73
CA GLY A 393 -55.19 -4.22 37.09
C GLY A 393 -55.88 -5.40 37.77
N GLU A 394 -55.64 -6.62 37.29
CA GLU A 394 -56.19 -7.86 37.85
C GLU A 394 -55.13 -8.71 38.57
N GLY A 395 -53.86 -8.50 38.26
CA GLY A 395 -52.71 -9.26 38.75
C GLY A 395 -52.45 -9.13 40.25
N SER A 396 -51.50 -9.93 40.71
CA SER A 396 -51.08 -9.95 42.11
C SER A 396 -50.24 -8.72 42.48
N SER A 397 -50.08 -8.47 43.78
CA SER A 397 -49.33 -7.29 44.26
C SER A 397 -47.87 -7.26 43.81
N ASN A 398 -47.26 -8.42 43.51
CA ASN A 398 -45.90 -8.53 43.00
C ASN A 398 -45.75 -8.19 41.51
N GLU A 399 -46.88 -7.99 40.81
CA GLU A 399 -46.94 -7.52 39.43
C GLU A 399 -47.08 -5.98 39.37
N GLN A 400 -47.05 -5.32 40.53
CA GLN A 400 -47.17 -3.87 40.70
C GLN A 400 -45.86 -3.27 41.30
N PRO A 401 -45.63 -1.96 41.15
CA PRO A 401 -46.39 -1.02 40.34
C PRO A 401 -46.12 -1.17 38.83
N VAL A 402 -47.10 -0.82 38.01
CA VAL A 402 -46.85 -0.59 36.58
C VAL A 402 -45.90 0.61 36.42
N HIS A 403 -44.77 0.41 35.75
CA HIS A 403 -43.75 1.44 35.58
C HIS A 403 -43.12 1.37 34.17
N SER A 404 -42.50 2.47 33.74
CA SER A 404 -41.86 2.54 32.41
C SER A 404 -40.44 2.00 32.49
N VAL A 405 -40.10 1.07 31.59
CA VAL A 405 -38.75 0.50 31.46
C VAL A 405 -38.27 0.70 30.02
N SER A 406 -36.98 0.96 29.86
CA SER A 406 -36.31 1.06 28.55
C SER A 406 -35.30 -0.06 28.40
N VAL A 407 -35.33 -0.74 27.26
CA VAL A 407 -34.36 -1.78 26.90
C VAL A 407 -33.55 -1.34 25.68
N ALA A 408 -32.26 -1.69 25.69
CA ALA A 408 -31.41 -1.54 24.51
C ALA A 408 -31.79 -2.56 23.44
N SER A 409 -31.25 -2.42 22.22
CA SER A 409 -31.37 -3.47 21.21
C SER A 409 -30.49 -4.65 21.62
N PHE A 410 -31.02 -5.86 21.52
CA PHE A 410 -30.32 -7.11 21.83
C PHE A 410 -30.90 -8.22 20.96
N ALA A 411 -30.36 -9.43 21.00
CA ALA A 411 -31.00 -10.59 20.38
C ALA A 411 -31.57 -11.53 21.45
N MET A 412 -32.77 -12.07 21.22
CA MET A 412 -33.42 -13.05 22.10
C MET A 412 -33.56 -14.39 21.37
N GLY A 413 -33.44 -15.49 22.11
CA GLY A 413 -33.75 -16.83 21.63
C GLY A 413 -35.17 -16.85 21.07
N ARG A 414 -35.27 -17.23 19.80
CA ARG A 414 -36.54 -17.32 19.09
C ARG A 414 -37.47 -18.35 19.73
N TYR A 415 -36.85 -19.38 20.30
CA TYR A 415 -37.45 -20.51 21.00
C TYR A 415 -36.85 -20.63 22.41
N GLU A 416 -37.49 -21.40 23.27
CA GLU A 416 -36.85 -21.97 24.45
C GLU A 416 -35.66 -22.85 24.01
N VAL A 417 -34.62 -22.96 24.85
CA VAL A 417 -33.50 -23.86 24.59
C VAL A 417 -34.01 -25.29 24.56
N THR A 418 -33.67 -25.99 23.49
CA THR A 418 -34.19 -27.34 23.24
C THR A 418 -33.34 -28.42 23.92
N VAL A 419 -33.93 -29.60 24.12
CA VAL A 419 -33.22 -30.80 24.61
C VAL A 419 -32.02 -31.13 23.70
N GLY A 420 -32.16 -30.98 22.37
CA GLY A 420 -31.08 -31.23 21.42
C GLY A 420 -29.92 -30.25 21.56
N GLU A 421 -30.20 -28.96 21.74
CA GLU A 421 -29.20 -27.92 21.95
C GLU A 421 -28.47 -28.08 23.30
N PHE A 422 -29.22 -28.31 24.38
CA PHE A 422 -28.64 -28.54 25.70
C PHE A 422 -27.82 -29.83 25.74
N ARG A 423 -28.23 -30.88 25.02
CA ARG A 423 -27.45 -32.11 24.90
C ARG A 423 -26.07 -31.87 24.29
N ARG A 424 -25.95 -31.04 23.26
CA ARG A 424 -24.65 -30.71 22.66
C ARG A 424 -23.72 -30.08 23.68
N PHE A 425 -24.22 -29.17 24.51
CA PHE A 425 -23.45 -28.59 25.61
C PHE A 425 -22.93 -29.67 26.56
N VAL A 426 -23.80 -30.56 27.03
CA VAL A 426 -23.40 -31.62 27.96
C VAL A 426 -22.41 -32.60 27.32
N GLU A 427 -22.62 -32.97 26.05
CA GLU A 427 -21.70 -33.85 25.32
C GLU A 427 -20.33 -33.20 25.08
N ALA A 428 -20.30 -31.90 24.79
CA ALA A 428 -19.06 -31.17 24.54
C ALA A 428 -18.23 -30.93 25.82
N THR A 429 -18.88 -30.84 26.98
CA THR A 429 -18.25 -30.40 28.24
C THR A 429 -18.17 -31.50 29.31
N GLY A 430 -18.97 -32.56 29.18
CA GLY A 430 -19.18 -33.53 30.26
C GLY A 430 -19.95 -32.96 31.45
N TYR A 431 -20.69 -31.86 31.27
CA TYR A 431 -21.41 -31.17 32.34
C TYR A 431 -22.46 -32.06 33.01
N GLN A 432 -22.51 -32.05 34.34
CA GLN A 432 -23.58 -32.66 35.11
C GLN A 432 -24.47 -31.55 35.68
N THR A 433 -25.78 -31.68 35.54
CA THR A 433 -26.73 -30.69 36.06
C THR A 433 -26.88 -30.79 37.57
N ASP A 434 -27.44 -29.75 38.20
CA ASP A 434 -27.73 -29.78 39.63
C ASP A 434 -28.71 -30.91 39.99
N ALA A 435 -29.73 -31.16 39.15
CA ALA A 435 -30.62 -32.31 39.30
C ALA A 435 -29.89 -33.66 39.22
N GLU A 436 -28.82 -33.79 38.42
CA GLU A 436 -28.02 -35.00 38.32
C GLU A 436 -27.08 -35.19 39.53
N LYS A 437 -26.66 -34.09 40.19
CA LYS A 437 -25.78 -34.12 41.37
C LYS A 437 -26.55 -34.28 42.68
N GLY A 438 -27.78 -33.75 42.74
CA GLY A 438 -28.61 -33.66 43.94
C GLY A 438 -29.68 -34.75 44.04
N ASP A 439 -30.81 -34.38 44.61
CA ASP A 439 -31.94 -35.28 44.92
C ASP A 439 -32.83 -35.58 43.69
N GLY A 440 -32.42 -35.15 42.50
CA GLY A 440 -33.20 -35.22 41.27
C GLY A 440 -34.01 -33.94 41.02
N CYS A 441 -34.99 -34.07 40.14
CA CYS A 441 -35.84 -32.97 39.70
C CYS A 441 -37.14 -32.91 40.53
N TRP A 442 -37.61 -31.71 40.84
CA TRP A 442 -38.90 -31.48 41.48
C TRP A 442 -40.03 -31.67 40.47
N THR A 443 -40.94 -32.59 40.77
CA THR A 443 -41.99 -33.05 39.84
C THR A 443 -43.35 -33.10 40.51
N TYR A 444 -44.42 -32.99 39.72
CA TYR A 444 -45.77 -33.29 40.17
C TYR A 444 -46.22 -34.64 39.65
N LYS A 445 -46.29 -35.63 40.54
CA LYS A 445 -46.72 -36.99 40.20
C LYS A 445 -47.68 -37.54 41.26
N ASP A 446 -48.69 -38.27 40.80
CA ASP A 446 -49.68 -38.94 41.65
C ASP A 446 -50.39 -38.00 42.65
N GLY A 447 -50.60 -36.74 42.24
CA GLY A 447 -51.31 -35.75 43.05
C GLY A 447 -50.44 -34.96 44.04
N SER A 448 -49.11 -35.17 44.05
CA SER A 448 -48.19 -34.55 45.00
C SER A 448 -46.93 -34.00 44.33
N TRP A 449 -46.41 -32.91 44.91
CA TRP A 449 -45.12 -32.32 44.54
C TRP A 449 -44.00 -32.95 45.37
N GLY A 450 -42.88 -33.28 44.72
CA GLY A 450 -41.71 -33.81 45.39
C GLY A 450 -40.51 -34.01 44.47
N TYR A 451 -39.31 -34.15 45.07
CA TYR A 451 -38.13 -34.63 44.37
C TYR A 451 -38.33 -36.09 43.96
N MET A 452 -38.14 -36.36 42.67
CA MET A 452 -38.12 -37.71 42.16
C MET A 452 -36.66 -38.15 41.98
N GLU A 453 -36.26 -39.15 42.76
CA GLU A 453 -34.91 -39.71 42.71
C GLU A 453 -34.54 -40.13 41.27
N GLY A 454 -33.41 -39.62 40.78
CA GLY A 454 -32.90 -39.89 39.44
C GLY A 454 -33.63 -39.16 38.31
N ALA A 455 -34.66 -38.34 38.59
CA ALA A 455 -35.28 -37.50 37.57
C ALA A 455 -34.37 -36.33 37.20
N ASN A 456 -34.18 -36.08 35.91
CA ASN A 456 -33.35 -34.99 35.38
C ASN A 456 -33.74 -34.72 33.92
N TRP A 457 -33.05 -33.78 33.27
CA TRP A 457 -33.32 -33.38 31.89
C TRP A 457 -33.24 -34.51 30.84
N ARG A 458 -32.54 -35.63 31.12
CA ARG A 458 -32.50 -36.83 30.27
C ARG A 458 -33.49 -37.90 30.69
N ASN A 459 -33.92 -37.90 31.94
CA ASN A 459 -34.72 -38.96 32.55
C ASN A 459 -35.95 -38.35 33.25
N LEU A 460 -37.03 -38.23 32.48
CA LEU A 460 -38.33 -37.74 32.93
C LEU A 460 -39.34 -38.89 32.90
N TYR A 461 -40.41 -38.77 33.68
CA TYR A 461 -41.52 -39.74 33.62
C TYR A 461 -42.43 -39.52 32.40
N PHE A 462 -42.17 -38.48 31.60
CA PHE A 462 -42.78 -38.22 30.30
C PHE A 462 -41.70 -38.10 29.21
N SER A 463 -42.08 -38.25 27.95
CA SER A 463 -41.13 -38.25 26.83
C SER A 463 -40.93 -36.86 26.24
N GLN A 464 -39.68 -36.53 25.89
CA GLN A 464 -39.31 -35.35 25.12
C GLN A 464 -38.45 -35.76 23.92
N THR A 465 -38.65 -35.11 22.78
CA THR A 465 -37.74 -35.19 21.63
C THR A 465 -36.74 -34.02 21.67
N ASP A 466 -35.75 -34.06 20.78
CA ASP A 466 -34.73 -33.01 20.66
C ASP A 466 -35.29 -31.61 20.42
N ASN A 467 -36.50 -31.49 19.89
CA ASN A 467 -37.15 -30.20 19.60
C ASN A 467 -38.07 -29.72 20.74
N HIS A 468 -38.15 -30.44 21.86
CA HIS A 468 -38.86 -29.95 23.05
C HIS A 468 -37.94 -29.04 23.88
N PRO A 469 -38.50 -28.12 24.68
CA PRO A 469 -37.70 -27.33 25.61
C PRO A 469 -37.03 -28.25 26.64
N VAL A 470 -35.76 -27.98 26.94
CA VAL A 470 -35.10 -28.67 28.05
C VAL A 470 -35.73 -28.22 29.37
N VAL A 471 -36.02 -29.18 30.25
CA VAL A 471 -36.56 -28.96 31.59
C VAL A 471 -35.70 -29.68 32.63
N CYS A 472 -36.03 -29.52 33.92
CA CYS A 472 -35.20 -30.03 35.02
C CYS A 472 -33.76 -29.49 34.96
N VAL A 473 -33.65 -28.20 34.65
CA VAL A 473 -32.41 -27.43 34.64
C VAL A 473 -32.54 -26.27 35.61
N SER A 474 -31.54 -26.12 36.47
CA SER A 474 -31.45 -25.02 37.42
C SER A 474 -31.01 -23.73 36.75
N TRP A 475 -31.05 -22.62 37.49
CA TRP A 475 -30.48 -21.37 37.02
C TRP A 475 -28.95 -21.48 36.82
N ASN A 476 -28.27 -22.29 37.64
CA ASN A 476 -26.83 -22.56 37.48
C ASN A 476 -26.55 -23.33 36.19
N ASP A 477 -27.36 -24.34 35.87
CA ASP A 477 -27.26 -25.10 34.62
C ASP A 477 -27.47 -24.19 33.42
N ALA A 478 -28.49 -23.32 33.51
CA ALA A 478 -28.86 -22.39 32.47
C ALA A 478 -27.78 -21.32 32.19
N THR A 479 -27.16 -20.80 33.23
CA THR A 479 -26.05 -19.85 33.11
C THR A 479 -24.76 -20.51 32.65
N ALA A 480 -24.49 -21.76 33.04
CA ALA A 480 -23.37 -22.55 32.51
C ALA A 480 -23.52 -22.81 31.01
N TYR A 481 -24.73 -23.13 30.54
CA TYR A 481 -25.02 -23.25 29.10
C TYR A 481 -24.75 -21.95 28.33
N ALA A 482 -25.22 -20.81 28.86
CA ALA A 482 -24.98 -19.50 28.25
C ALA A 482 -23.48 -19.12 28.22
N ALA A 483 -22.73 -19.46 29.27
CA ALA A 483 -21.29 -19.25 29.32
C ALA A 483 -20.56 -20.11 28.27
N TRP A 484 -20.94 -21.37 28.13
CA TRP A 484 -20.40 -22.25 27.09
C TRP A 484 -20.67 -21.71 25.68
N LEU A 485 -21.90 -21.26 25.38
CA LEU A 485 -22.19 -20.63 24.08
C LEU A 485 -21.35 -19.38 23.84
N THR A 486 -21.11 -18.58 24.89
CA THR A 486 -20.23 -17.41 24.80
C THR A 486 -18.82 -17.80 24.38
N GLU A 487 -18.28 -18.88 24.96
CA GLU A 487 -16.99 -19.40 24.55
C GLU A 487 -17.01 -19.94 23.12
N GLN A 488 -18.06 -20.67 22.72
CA GLN A 488 -18.14 -21.26 21.39
C GLN A 488 -18.22 -20.21 20.27
N THR A 489 -18.95 -19.13 20.52
CA THR A 489 -19.30 -18.15 19.47
C THR A 489 -18.42 -16.90 19.51
N GLY A 490 -17.82 -16.58 20.66
CA GLY A 490 -17.17 -15.29 20.89
C GLY A 490 -18.14 -14.14 21.14
N HIS A 491 -19.46 -14.40 21.19
CA HIS A 491 -20.50 -13.42 21.46
C HIS A 491 -21.06 -13.60 22.87
N GLN A 492 -21.47 -12.51 23.52
CA GLN A 492 -21.91 -12.59 24.92
C GLN A 492 -23.37 -13.08 25.02
N TYR A 493 -23.52 -14.36 25.35
CA TYR A 493 -24.79 -15.00 25.69
C TYR A 493 -25.04 -14.95 27.20
N ARG A 494 -26.30 -14.83 27.59
CA ARG A 494 -26.78 -14.81 28.98
C ARG A 494 -28.26 -15.18 29.05
N LEU A 495 -28.79 -15.34 30.25
CA LEU A 495 -30.23 -15.26 30.46
C LEU A 495 -30.71 -13.80 30.29
N PRO A 496 -31.94 -13.59 29.80
CA PRO A 496 -32.51 -12.25 29.72
C PRO A 496 -32.71 -11.66 31.12
N THR A 497 -32.67 -10.33 31.24
CA THR A 497 -33.25 -9.70 32.44
C THR A 497 -34.76 -9.93 32.44
N GLU A 498 -35.37 -9.81 33.59
CA GLU A 498 -36.81 -9.95 33.68
C GLU A 498 -37.56 -8.89 32.84
N ALA A 499 -37.04 -7.67 32.79
CA ALA A 499 -37.56 -6.60 31.95
C ALA A 499 -37.43 -6.91 30.45
N GLU A 500 -36.30 -7.44 30.00
CA GLU A 500 -36.10 -7.86 28.62
C GLU A 500 -37.06 -8.99 28.23
N TRP A 501 -37.27 -9.94 29.15
CA TRP A 501 -38.23 -11.02 28.96
C TRP A 501 -39.65 -10.47 28.80
N GLU A 502 -40.13 -9.61 29.71
CA GLU A 502 -41.49 -9.07 29.62
C GLU A 502 -41.66 -8.17 28.38
N TYR A 503 -40.66 -7.35 28.06
CA TYR A 503 -40.66 -6.52 26.85
C TYR A 503 -40.87 -7.36 25.60
N THR A 504 -40.11 -8.45 25.47
CA THR A 504 -40.17 -9.32 24.31
C THR A 504 -41.42 -10.18 24.28
N ALA A 505 -41.90 -10.65 25.43
CA ALA A 505 -43.17 -11.37 25.54
C ALA A 505 -44.37 -10.48 25.15
N ARG A 506 -44.33 -9.18 25.47
CA ARG A 506 -45.38 -8.22 25.08
C ARG A 506 -45.33 -7.83 23.61
N ALA A 507 -44.12 -7.72 23.03
CA ALA A 507 -43.90 -7.37 21.63
C ALA A 507 -44.74 -6.16 21.15
N GLY A 508 -44.79 -5.11 21.97
CA GLY A 508 -45.53 -3.87 21.70
C GLY A 508 -46.98 -3.82 22.19
N THR A 509 -47.49 -4.87 22.84
CA THR A 509 -48.85 -4.92 23.37
C THR A 509 -48.94 -4.63 24.86
N GLU A 510 -50.08 -4.09 25.31
CA GLU A 510 -50.38 -3.83 26.72
C GLU A 510 -51.35 -4.86 27.33
N THR A 511 -51.74 -5.89 26.57
CA THR A 511 -52.75 -6.90 26.93
C THR A 511 -52.19 -8.02 27.82
N LYS A 512 -53.07 -8.89 28.34
CA LYS A 512 -52.70 -10.05 29.19
C LYS A 512 -51.77 -11.02 28.47
N TYR A 513 -52.00 -11.26 27.19
CA TYR A 513 -51.16 -12.03 26.28
C TYR A 513 -50.81 -11.16 25.06
N TRP A 514 -49.79 -11.52 24.30
CA TRP A 514 -49.41 -10.72 23.13
C TRP A 514 -50.49 -10.68 22.05
N TRP A 515 -51.38 -11.68 22.01
CA TRP A 515 -52.49 -11.76 21.05
C TRP A 515 -53.80 -11.13 21.56
N GLY A 516 -53.85 -10.67 22.82
CA GLY A 516 -55.06 -10.05 23.39
C GLY A 516 -55.27 -10.38 24.87
N ASN A 517 -56.47 -10.07 25.38
CA ASN A 517 -56.84 -10.29 26.78
C ASN A 517 -57.50 -11.66 27.04
N GLU A 518 -57.95 -12.34 25.99
CA GLU A 518 -58.55 -13.66 26.08
C GLU A 518 -57.53 -14.74 25.73
N ILE A 519 -57.44 -15.80 26.56
CA ILE A 519 -56.50 -16.91 26.34
C ILE A 519 -56.80 -17.64 25.02
N GLY A 520 -58.08 -17.71 24.65
CA GLY A 520 -58.53 -18.42 23.46
C GLY A 520 -58.30 -19.93 23.56
N SER A 521 -58.24 -20.60 22.40
CA SER A 521 -57.94 -22.02 22.31
C SER A 521 -56.70 -22.21 21.44
N ASN A 522 -55.82 -23.12 21.83
CA ASN A 522 -54.61 -23.49 21.08
C ASN A 522 -53.72 -22.28 20.69
N GLN A 523 -53.59 -21.30 21.58
CA GLN A 523 -52.67 -20.15 21.43
C GLN A 523 -51.36 -20.35 22.21
N ALA A 524 -51.38 -21.21 23.22
CA ALA A 524 -50.28 -21.53 24.11
C ALA A 524 -50.43 -22.97 24.62
N ASN A 525 -49.32 -23.57 25.06
CA ASN A 525 -49.36 -24.84 25.79
C ASN A 525 -49.57 -24.57 27.28
N CYS A 526 -50.80 -24.70 27.77
CA CYS A 526 -51.14 -24.54 29.19
C CYS A 526 -52.36 -25.39 29.56
N TYR A 527 -52.67 -25.47 30.86
CA TYR A 527 -53.89 -26.06 31.40
C TYR A 527 -55.10 -25.14 31.16
N CYS A 528 -55.32 -24.84 29.87
CA CYS A 528 -56.16 -23.78 29.34
C CYS A 528 -56.81 -24.18 27.99
N GLY A 529 -56.67 -25.45 27.57
CA GLY A 529 -57.13 -25.95 26.26
C GLY A 529 -56.02 -26.16 25.22
N GLY A 530 -54.79 -26.43 25.66
CA GLY A 530 -53.68 -26.86 24.80
C GLY A 530 -53.85 -28.32 24.32
N SER A 531 -53.14 -28.67 23.24
CA SER A 531 -53.20 -30.01 22.61
C SER A 531 -52.20 -31.02 23.17
N PHE A 532 -51.34 -30.62 24.12
CA PHE A 532 -50.26 -31.43 24.66
C PHE A 532 -50.47 -31.71 26.16
N GLU A 533 -50.16 -32.94 26.58
CA GLU A 533 -50.27 -33.36 27.98
C GLU A 533 -49.12 -32.81 28.85
N TYR A 534 -47.93 -32.66 28.25
CA TYR A 534 -46.71 -32.15 28.87
C TYR A 534 -46.15 -31.00 28.01
N THR A 535 -44.83 -30.84 27.93
CA THR A 535 -44.17 -29.91 27.00
C THR A 535 -44.56 -30.21 25.54
N ALA A 536 -44.70 -29.16 24.74
CA ALA A 536 -44.84 -29.22 23.29
C ALA A 536 -43.46 -29.01 22.64
N PRO A 537 -43.23 -29.46 21.39
CA PRO A 537 -42.09 -29.00 20.61
C PRO A 537 -42.08 -27.48 20.53
N VAL A 538 -40.91 -26.86 20.65
CA VAL A 538 -40.79 -25.41 20.55
C VAL A 538 -41.31 -24.93 19.18
N GLY A 539 -41.97 -23.78 19.16
CA GLY A 539 -42.58 -23.23 17.95
C GLY A 539 -43.89 -23.88 17.53
N SER A 540 -44.55 -24.65 18.41
CA SER A 540 -45.83 -25.31 18.09
C SER A 540 -47.01 -24.32 17.96
N PHE A 541 -46.87 -23.11 18.49
CA PHE A 541 -47.88 -22.06 18.48
C PHE A 541 -47.44 -20.86 17.64
N ALA A 542 -48.29 -19.84 17.50
CA ALA A 542 -47.94 -18.66 16.73
C ALA A 542 -46.83 -17.85 17.43
N ALA A 543 -45.92 -17.27 16.64
CA ALA A 543 -44.96 -16.31 17.15
C ALA A 543 -45.64 -14.96 17.45
N ASN A 544 -45.12 -14.25 18.45
CA ASN A 544 -45.51 -12.88 18.71
C ASN A 544 -44.96 -11.90 17.63
N PRO A 545 -45.35 -10.62 17.62
CA PRO A 545 -44.86 -9.64 16.63
C PRO A 545 -43.35 -9.42 16.55
N PHE A 546 -42.58 -9.81 17.58
CA PHE A 546 -41.11 -9.82 17.54
C PHE A 546 -40.52 -11.14 17.05
N GLY A 547 -41.35 -12.13 16.71
CA GLY A 547 -40.92 -13.40 16.16
C GLY A 547 -40.57 -14.47 17.19
N LEU A 548 -40.85 -14.24 18.49
CA LEU A 548 -40.61 -15.20 19.55
C LEU A 548 -41.80 -16.15 19.70
N TYR A 549 -41.49 -17.41 19.99
CA TYR A 549 -42.47 -18.45 20.27
C TYR A 549 -42.52 -18.75 21.77
N ASP A 550 -43.65 -19.32 22.18
CA ASP A 550 -43.84 -19.94 23.49
C ASP A 550 -43.54 -19.00 24.68
N THR A 551 -43.67 -17.68 24.50
CA THR A 551 -43.52 -16.71 25.61
C THR A 551 -44.69 -16.76 26.61
N ALA A 552 -45.66 -17.64 26.40
CA ALA A 552 -46.78 -17.90 27.28
C ALA A 552 -47.02 -19.43 27.30
N GLY A 553 -46.86 -20.04 28.47
CA GLY A 553 -46.96 -21.49 28.62
C GLY A 553 -45.73 -22.24 28.09
N ASN A 554 -45.95 -23.52 27.79
CA ASN A 554 -44.92 -24.51 27.50
C ASN A 554 -43.99 -24.74 28.70
N VAL A 555 -42.96 -23.94 28.95
CA VAL A 555 -42.18 -24.01 30.20
C VAL A 555 -42.00 -22.64 30.85
N TRP A 556 -41.87 -22.64 32.18
CA TRP A 556 -41.32 -21.49 32.90
C TRP A 556 -39.90 -21.23 32.42
N GLU A 557 -39.48 -19.97 32.46
CA GLU A 557 -38.17 -19.59 31.99
C GLU A 557 -37.38 -18.77 32.99
N TRP A 558 -36.14 -19.21 33.21
CA TRP A 558 -35.17 -18.48 34.01
C TRP A 558 -34.81 -17.13 33.41
N THR A 559 -34.79 -16.11 34.26
CA THR A 559 -34.18 -14.80 33.99
C THR A 559 -32.91 -14.64 34.82
N CYS A 560 -32.03 -13.73 34.44
CA CYS A 560 -30.83 -13.41 35.24
C CYS A 560 -31.12 -12.49 36.43
N SER A 561 -32.35 -12.02 36.60
CA SER A 561 -32.70 -11.01 37.60
C SER A 561 -33.01 -11.62 38.96
N GLU A 562 -32.64 -10.89 40.02
CA GLU A 562 -33.12 -11.13 41.37
C GLU A 562 -34.64 -10.91 41.41
N TYR A 563 -35.36 -11.81 42.08
CA TYR A 563 -36.78 -11.63 42.33
C TYR A 563 -36.99 -10.72 43.55
N GLU A 564 -37.65 -9.59 43.31
CA GLU A 564 -38.20 -8.73 44.34
C GLU A 564 -39.72 -8.81 44.36
N SER A 565 -40.31 -8.79 45.56
CA SER A 565 -41.76 -8.86 45.77
C SER A 565 -42.55 -7.66 45.22
N SER A 566 -41.84 -6.63 44.76
CA SER A 566 -42.33 -5.43 44.06
C SER A 566 -41.18 -4.92 43.21
N TYR A 567 -41.47 -4.24 42.10
CA TYR A 567 -40.42 -3.69 41.23
C TYR A 567 -39.65 -2.54 41.91
N GLN A 568 -38.35 -2.73 42.16
CA GLN A 568 -37.45 -1.70 42.71
C GLN A 568 -36.17 -1.51 41.88
N GLY A 569 -36.09 -2.11 40.70
CA GLY A 569 -34.98 -1.97 39.76
C GLY A 569 -34.17 -3.26 39.54
N ALA A 570 -34.37 -4.30 40.36
CA ALA A 570 -33.69 -5.59 40.15
C ALA A 570 -34.08 -6.26 38.82
N GLU A 571 -35.31 -6.00 38.34
CA GLU A 571 -35.84 -6.54 37.09
C GLU A 571 -35.06 -6.10 35.84
N GLN A 572 -34.23 -5.06 35.95
CA GLN A 572 -33.45 -4.47 34.86
C GLN A 572 -31.97 -4.90 34.84
N ARG A 573 -31.54 -5.75 35.78
CA ARG A 573 -30.12 -6.14 35.91
C ARG A 573 -29.98 -7.62 36.20
N CYS A 574 -28.84 -8.17 35.78
CA CYS A 574 -28.44 -9.53 36.16
C CYS A 574 -27.74 -9.53 37.52
N VAL A 575 -28.02 -10.56 38.31
CA VAL A 575 -27.27 -10.87 39.54
C VAL A 575 -25.93 -11.53 39.22
N SER A 576 -24.99 -11.46 40.17
CA SER A 576 -23.76 -12.26 40.11
C SER A 576 -24.06 -13.74 40.40
N THR A 577 -23.23 -14.64 39.88
CA THR A 577 -23.40 -16.09 40.06
C THR A 577 -23.30 -16.55 41.53
N ASP A 578 -22.60 -15.80 42.38
CA ASP A 578 -22.41 -16.16 43.81
C ASP A 578 -23.53 -15.62 44.73
N ASP A 579 -24.59 -15.03 44.15
CA ASP A 579 -25.68 -14.39 44.88
C ASP A 579 -26.74 -15.42 45.30
N SER A 580 -27.12 -15.48 46.58
CA SER A 580 -28.10 -16.45 47.09
C SER A 580 -29.57 -15.98 47.02
N SER A 581 -29.85 -14.84 46.36
CA SER A 581 -31.22 -14.35 46.18
C SER A 581 -32.05 -15.28 45.31
N LEU A 582 -33.38 -15.16 45.41
CA LEU A 582 -34.30 -15.88 44.54
C LEU A 582 -34.21 -15.31 43.13
N ARG A 583 -34.37 -16.15 42.11
CA ARG A 583 -34.32 -15.76 40.70
C ARG A 583 -35.72 -15.65 40.13
N ALA A 584 -35.97 -14.62 39.33
CA ALA A 584 -37.28 -14.42 38.72
C ALA A 584 -37.52 -15.43 37.56
N LEU A 585 -38.74 -15.97 37.53
CA LEU A 585 -39.27 -16.89 36.52
C LEU A 585 -40.46 -16.26 35.81
N ARG A 586 -40.53 -16.47 34.48
CA ARG A 586 -41.56 -15.88 33.62
C ARG A 586 -42.18 -16.92 32.68
N GLY A 587 -43.31 -16.58 32.07
CA GLY A 587 -43.94 -17.36 30.98
C GLY A 587 -45.05 -18.31 31.41
N GLY A 588 -44.92 -18.94 32.58
CA GLY A 588 -45.79 -20.05 32.95
C GLY A 588 -45.52 -21.30 32.13
N ALA A 589 -46.10 -22.43 32.52
CA ALA A 589 -45.84 -23.71 31.89
C ALA A 589 -47.13 -24.46 31.48
N TRP A 590 -46.94 -25.59 30.81
CA TRP A 590 -47.98 -26.49 30.33
C TRP A 590 -48.97 -26.95 31.42
N ASP A 591 -48.53 -27.03 32.68
CA ASP A 591 -49.32 -27.45 33.83
C ASP A 591 -50.00 -26.27 34.57
N ASN A 592 -49.94 -25.06 34.02
CA ASN A 592 -50.52 -23.87 34.67
C ASN A 592 -51.79 -23.37 33.97
N GLY A 593 -52.67 -22.72 34.74
CA GLY A 593 -53.90 -22.15 34.19
C GLY A 593 -53.66 -20.83 33.44
N PRO A 594 -54.68 -20.30 32.73
CA PRO A 594 -54.60 -19.04 31.97
C PRO A 594 -54.02 -17.86 32.76
N TRP A 595 -54.30 -17.80 34.06
CA TRP A 595 -53.84 -16.72 34.93
C TRP A 595 -52.31 -16.62 35.03
N ASN A 596 -51.62 -17.76 35.03
CA ASN A 596 -50.20 -17.88 35.32
C ASN A 596 -49.32 -17.67 34.08
N VAL A 597 -49.91 -17.71 32.89
CA VAL A 597 -49.20 -17.57 31.60
C VAL A 597 -49.37 -16.17 30.98
N ARG A 598 -49.86 -15.20 31.77
CA ARG A 598 -49.93 -13.79 31.36
C ARG A 598 -48.52 -13.21 31.25
N THR A 599 -48.34 -12.27 30.35
CA THR A 599 -47.04 -11.57 30.13
C THR A 599 -46.50 -10.92 31.40
N ALA A 600 -47.38 -10.37 32.24
CA ALA A 600 -47.04 -9.71 33.50
C ALA A 600 -46.83 -10.68 34.68
N TYR A 601 -47.23 -11.95 34.56
CA TYR A 601 -47.14 -12.88 35.67
C TYR A 601 -45.69 -13.24 35.97
N ARG A 602 -45.36 -13.34 37.25
CA ARG A 602 -44.01 -13.57 37.77
C ARG A 602 -44.04 -14.65 38.83
N SER A 603 -43.05 -15.52 38.78
CA SER A 603 -42.76 -16.47 39.85
C SER A 603 -41.27 -16.35 40.22
N TRP A 604 -40.82 -17.18 41.15
CA TRP A 604 -39.44 -17.21 41.60
C TRP A 604 -39.09 -18.58 42.14
N ASN A 605 -37.79 -18.92 42.14
CA ASN A 605 -37.25 -20.13 42.74
C ASN A 605 -35.80 -19.89 43.19
N SER A 606 -35.23 -20.82 43.97
CA SER A 606 -33.80 -20.82 44.29
C SER A 606 -32.98 -21.14 43.04
N HIS A 607 -31.75 -20.64 42.97
CA HIS A 607 -30.91 -20.75 41.78
C HIS A 607 -30.46 -22.20 41.48
N ASP A 608 -30.48 -23.07 42.49
CA ASP A 608 -30.16 -24.50 42.43
C ASP A 608 -31.39 -25.40 42.28
N ASP A 609 -32.60 -24.86 42.36
CA ASP A 609 -33.81 -25.64 42.16
C ASP A 609 -33.99 -26.06 40.69
N SER A 610 -34.44 -27.29 40.46
CA SER A 610 -34.76 -27.81 39.13
C SER A 610 -36.17 -28.39 39.11
N TYR A 611 -37.01 -27.90 38.20
CA TYR A 611 -38.40 -28.35 38.05
C TYR A 611 -38.67 -28.92 36.65
N TYR A 612 -39.52 -29.92 36.57
CA TYR A 612 -39.94 -30.58 35.32
C TYR A 612 -40.73 -29.70 34.34
N ASN A 613 -41.08 -28.48 34.76
CA ASN A 613 -41.79 -27.48 33.98
C ASN A 613 -41.02 -26.15 33.89
N VAL A 614 -39.73 -26.12 34.27
CA VAL A 614 -38.85 -24.95 34.17
C VAL A 614 -37.70 -25.26 33.21
N GLY A 615 -37.54 -24.39 32.21
CA GLY A 615 -36.44 -24.35 31.26
C GLY A 615 -35.85 -22.94 31.16
N LEU A 616 -35.43 -22.56 29.95
CA LEU A 616 -34.76 -21.29 29.70
C LEU A 616 -34.91 -20.83 28.25
N ARG A 617 -34.76 -19.52 28.02
CA ARG A 617 -34.35 -18.95 26.74
C ARG A 617 -33.14 -18.04 26.96
N LEU A 618 -32.46 -17.69 25.87
CA LEU A 618 -31.23 -16.90 25.94
C LEU A 618 -31.41 -15.49 25.41
N ALA A 619 -30.61 -14.57 25.94
CA ALA A 619 -30.34 -13.27 25.34
C ALA A 619 -28.87 -13.21 24.90
N ARG A 620 -28.59 -12.42 23.87
CA ARG A 620 -27.25 -12.17 23.33
C ARG A 620 -27.09 -10.68 23.04
N LEU A 621 -25.96 -10.10 23.41
CA LEU A 621 -25.63 -8.72 23.02
C LEU A 621 -25.30 -8.65 21.52
N LEU A 622 -25.63 -7.52 20.87
CA LEU A 622 -25.39 -7.29 19.43
C LEU A 622 -23.97 -6.82 19.13
#